data_AF-A0A2N2GJS3-F1
#
_entry.id   AF-A0A2N2GJS3-F1
#
_cell.length_a   1.000
_cell.length_b   1.000
_cell.length_c   1.000
_cell.angle_alpha   90.00
_cell.angle_beta   90.00
_cell.angle_gamma   90.00
#
_symmetry.space_group_name_H-M   'P 1'
#
loop_
_entity.id
_entity.type
_entity.pdbx_description
1 polymer ?
#
loop_
_entity_poly.entity_id
_entity_poly.type
_entity_poly.pdbx_seq_one_letter_code
_entity_poly.pdbx_strand_id
1 'polypeptide(L)'
;MGITAETLQEMYKIPRIESDKFAFRSQVLARRAIDAGYFKDEIIPVNIPQGKKSPIVFQEDEHPRLTSPEALSALKPAFKEGGTVTAGNASGRNDGSAFVLMMTREKAEELGFDPRQNG
;
A
#
# COMPACT_ATOMS: atom_id res chain seq x y z
N MET A 1 -5.66 -11.24 12.20
CA MET A 1 -6.24 -9.88 12.30
C MET A 1 -7.58 -9.71 11.57
N GLY A 2 -7.91 -10.53 10.56
CA GLY A 2 -9.19 -10.39 9.83
C GLY A 2 -10.45 -10.48 10.71
N ILE A 3 -10.48 -11.36 11.71
CA ILE A 3 -11.62 -11.45 12.66
C ILE A 3 -11.83 -10.15 13.45
N THR A 4 -10.76 -9.46 13.85
CA THR A 4 -10.88 -8.16 14.52
C THR A 4 -11.51 -7.11 13.61
N ALA A 5 -11.20 -7.13 12.31
CA ALA A 5 -11.82 -6.24 11.33
C ALA A 5 -13.32 -6.55 11.16
N GLU A 6 -13.72 -7.82 11.13
CA GLU A 6 -15.14 -8.23 11.13
C GLU A 6 -15.87 -7.68 12.37
N THR A 7 -15.30 -7.83 13.57
CA THR A 7 -15.88 -7.27 14.80
C THR A 7 -16.06 -5.76 14.73
N LEU A 8 -15.06 -5.04 14.21
CA LEU A 8 -15.14 -3.58 14.06
C LEU A 8 -16.22 -3.19 13.03
N GLN A 9 -16.35 -3.92 11.92
CA GLN A 9 -17.40 -3.64 10.93
C GLN A 9 -18.80 -3.81 11.52
N GLU A 10 -19.02 -4.84 12.34
CA GLU A 10 -20.30 -5.05 13.04
C GLU A 10 -20.58 -3.94 14.06
N MET A 11 -19.60 -3.61 14.92
CA MET A 11 -19.76 -2.59 15.96
C MET A 11 -20.05 -1.19 15.38
N TYR A 12 -19.33 -0.82 14.32
CA TYR A 12 -19.48 0.50 13.68
C TYR A 12 -20.48 0.48 12.51
N LYS A 13 -21.14 -0.65 12.26
CA LYS A 13 -22.13 -0.83 11.18
C LYS A 13 -21.58 -0.41 9.81
N ILE A 14 -20.33 -0.74 9.53
CA ILE A 14 -19.67 -0.43 8.27
C ILE A 14 -20.18 -1.41 7.20
N PRO A 15 -20.90 -0.94 6.17
CA PRO A 15 -21.41 -1.84 5.13
C PRO A 15 -20.27 -2.36 4.26
N ARG A 16 -20.38 -3.63 3.84
CA ARG A 16 -19.45 -4.27 2.89
C ARG A 16 -19.13 -3.40 1.67
N ILE A 17 -20.16 -2.79 1.09
CA ILE A 17 -20.04 -1.98 -0.13
C ILE A 17 -19.11 -0.76 0.09
N GLU A 18 -19.06 -0.20 1.28
CA GLU A 18 -18.17 0.93 1.59
C GLU A 18 -16.72 0.47 1.70
N SER A 19 -16.47 -0.72 2.26
CA SER A 19 -15.13 -1.33 2.26
C SER A 19 -14.65 -1.63 0.83
N ASP A 20 -15.51 -2.16 -0.03
CA ASP A 20 -15.15 -2.46 -1.43
C ASP A 20 -14.90 -1.18 -2.24
N LYS A 21 -15.72 -0.13 -2.05
CA LYS A 21 -15.50 1.20 -2.65
C LYS A 21 -14.17 1.80 -2.21
N PHE A 22 -13.86 1.71 -0.91
CA PHE A 22 -12.60 2.21 -0.37
C PHE A 22 -11.40 1.45 -0.99
N ALA A 23 -11.49 0.12 -1.07
CA ALA A 23 -10.45 -0.70 -1.66
C ALA A 23 -10.24 -0.38 -3.15
N PHE A 24 -11.31 -0.25 -3.93
CA PHE A 24 -11.23 0.17 -5.33
C PHE A 24 -10.57 1.54 -5.46
N ARG A 25 -11.00 2.53 -4.66
CA ARG A 25 -10.41 3.88 -4.66
C ARG A 25 -8.93 3.84 -4.32
N SER A 26 -8.52 3.04 -3.34
CA SER A 26 -7.12 2.86 -2.95
C SER A 26 -6.27 2.38 -4.13
N GLN A 27 -6.72 1.34 -4.83
CA GLN A 27 -6.04 0.79 -6.01
C GLN A 27 -5.93 1.81 -7.16
N VAL A 28 -7.00 2.56 -7.42
CA VAL A 28 -7.00 3.61 -8.45
C VAL A 28 -6.03 4.74 -8.12
N LEU A 29 -6.00 5.18 -6.86
CA LEU A 29 -5.09 6.25 -6.43
C LEU A 29 -3.63 5.79 -6.47
N ALA A 30 -3.33 4.58 -6.01
CA ALA A 30 -1.98 4.01 -6.05
C ALA A 30 -1.48 3.90 -7.49
N ARG A 31 -2.28 3.33 -8.41
CA ARG A 31 -1.91 3.24 -9.83
C ARG A 31 -1.67 4.62 -10.45
N ARG A 32 -2.55 5.59 -10.17
CA ARG A 32 -2.38 6.97 -10.65
C ARG A 32 -1.09 7.62 -10.13
N ALA A 33 -0.74 7.43 -8.87
CA ALA A 33 0.49 7.97 -8.29
C ALA A 33 1.74 7.34 -8.94
N ILE A 34 1.72 6.02 -9.18
CA ILE A 34 2.78 5.33 -9.90
C ILE A 34 2.91 5.86 -11.33
N ASP A 35 1.79 5.95 -12.07
CA ASP A 35 1.79 6.45 -13.45
C ASP A 35 2.26 7.91 -13.55
N ALA A 36 1.91 8.74 -12.57
CA ALA A 36 2.36 10.12 -12.45
C ALA A 36 3.82 10.25 -11.98
N GLY A 37 4.44 9.15 -11.55
CA GLY A 37 5.82 9.12 -11.07
C GLY A 37 6.02 9.70 -9.67
N TYR A 38 4.96 9.85 -8.87
CA TYR A 38 5.03 10.46 -7.54
C TYR A 38 5.91 9.68 -6.55
N PHE A 39 6.04 8.36 -6.75
CA PHE A 39 6.86 7.53 -5.86
C PHE A 39 8.34 7.42 -6.28
N LYS A 40 8.74 8.05 -7.39
CA LYS A 40 10.11 7.90 -7.91
C LYS A 40 11.18 8.45 -6.97
N ASP A 41 10.85 9.51 -6.23
CA ASP A 41 11.80 10.18 -5.34
C ASP A 41 11.89 9.49 -3.96
N GLU A 42 10.90 8.66 -3.60
CA GLU A 42 10.86 7.93 -2.32
C GLU A 42 11.25 6.45 -2.43
N ILE A 43 11.14 5.84 -3.62
CA ILE A 43 11.54 4.44 -3.84
C ILE A 43 13.04 4.35 -4.17
N ILE A 44 13.78 3.63 -3.33
CA ILE A 44 15.15 3.21 -3.63
C ILE A 44 15.11 1.88 -4.40
N PRO A 45 15.63 1.80 -5.64
CA PRO A 45 15.61 0.58 -6.43
C PRO A 45 16.35 -0.59 -5.77
N VAL A 46 15.74 -1.77 -5.80
CA VAL A 46 16.34 -3.02 -5.34
C VAL A 46 16.80 -3.84 -6.54
N ASN A 47 18.12 -4.11 -6.60
CA ASN A 47 18.70 -4.95 -7.64
C ASN A 47 18.63 -6.41 -7.25
N ILE A 48 17.85 -7.20 -8.00
CA ILE A 48 17.68 -8.63 -7.79
C ILE A 48 18.69 -9.39 -8.66
N PRO A 49 19.68 -10.11 -8.08
CA PRO A 49 20.68 -10.84 -8.84
C PRO A 49 20.08 -11.92 -9.74
N GLN A 50 20.60 -12.07 -10.96
CA GLN A 50 20.16 -13.08 -11.95
C GLN A 50 21.30 -14.01 -12.38
N GLY A 51 22.27 -14.25 -11.48
CA GLY A 51 23.47 -15.03 -11.78
C GLY A 51 24.33 -14.33 -12.85
N LYS A 52 24.47 -14.95 -14.04
CA LYS A 52 25.26 -14.40 -15.16
C LYS A 52 24.53 -13.35 -16.00
N LYS A 53 23.22 -13.15 -15.80
CA LYS A 53 22.42 -12.15 -16.53
C LYS A 53 22.44 -10.81 -15.79
N SER A 54 22.07 -9.75 -16.49
CA SER A 54 21.83 -8.44 -15.85
C SER A 54 20.78 -8.55 -14.74
N PRO A 55 20.95 -7.80 -13.62
CA PRO A 55 20.00 -7.82 -12.52
C PRO A 55 18.65 -7.25 -12.95
N ILE A 56 17.58 -7.73 -12.29
CA ILE A 56 16.26 -7.10 -12.40
C ILE A 56 16.24 -5.92 -11.43
N VAL A 57 15.90 -4.74 -11.93
CA VAL A 57 15.74 -3.54 -11.11
C VAL A 57 14.29 -3.46 -10.65
N PHE A 58 14.04 -3.72 -9.38
CA PHE A 58 12.73 -3.58 -8.76
C PHE A 58 12.59 -2.17 -8.15
N GLN A 59 11.68 -1.37 -8.68
CA GLN A 59 11.53 0.06 -8.32
C GLN A 59 10.09 0.57 -8.47
N GLU A 60 9.12 -0.35 -8.58
CA GLU A 60 7.70 -0.04 -8.69
C GLU A 60 6.95 -1.04 -7.80
N ASP A 61 6.00 -0.56 -7.00
CA ASP A 61 5.17 -1.42 -6.16
C ASP A 61 4.41 -2.44 -7.00
N GLU A 62 4.59 -3.72 -6.70
CA GLU A 62 3.96 -4.82 -7.45
C GLU A 62 2.51 -5.11 -7.04
N HIS A 63 2.09 -4.64 -5.86
CA HIS A 63 0.80 -4.99 -5.27
C HIS A 63 -0.39 -4.24 -5.89
N PRO A 64 -0.28 -2.94 -6.26
CA PRO A 64 -1.37 -2.21 -6.86
C PRO A 64 -1.92 -2.89 -8.12
N ARG A 65 -3.19 -3.29 -8.07
CA ARG A 65 -3.88 -4.04 -9.12
C ARG A 65 -5.26 -3.45 -9.36
N LEU A 66 -5.42 -2.86 -10.54
CA LEU A 66 -6.74 -2.42 -10.99
C LEU A 66 -7.65 -3.62 -11.21
N THR A 67 -8.89 -3.45 -10.80
CA THR A 67 -9.98 -4.43 -10.94
C THR A 67 -11.28 -3.66 -11.11
N SER A 68 -12.40 -4.35 -11.39
CA SER A 68 -13.70 -3.71 -11.43
C SER A 68 -14.40 -3.78 -10.05
N PRO A 69 -15.31 -2.84 -9.73
CA PRO A 69 -16.14 -2.92 -8.53
C PRO A 69 -16.96 -4.23 -8.46
N GLU A 70 -17.42 -4.73 -9.61
CA GLU A 70 -18.18 -5.97 -9.72
C GLU A 70 -17.30 -7.16 -9.31
N ALA A 71 -16.06 -7.21 -9.80
CA ALA A 71 -15.11 -8.25 -9.45
C ALA A 71 -14.76 -8.23 -7.95
N LEU A 72 -14.67 -7.06 -7.31
CA LEU A 72 -14.49 -6.95 -5.86
C LEU A 72 -15.72 -7.46 -5.09
N SER A 73 -16.93 -7.08 -5.54
CA SER A 73 -18.18 -7.48 -4.88
C SER A 73 -18.41 -9.00 -4.93
N ALA A 74 -17.91 -9.66 -5.98
CA ALA A 74 -18.02 -11.10 -6.16
C ALA A 74 -17.09 -11.91 -5.22
N LEU A 75 -16.16 -11.27 -4.52
CA LEU A 75 -15.23 -11.97 -3.63
C LEU A 75 -15.94 -12.49 -2.38
N LYS A 76 -15.66 -13.75 -2.07
CA LYS A 76 -16.14 -14.40 -0.85
C LYS A 76 -15.41 -13.83 0.38
N PRO A 77 -16.09 -13.79 1.55
CA PRO A 77 -15.46 -13.47 2.82
C PRO A 77 -14.27 -14.38 3.10
N ALA A 78 -13.17 -13.81 3.58
CA ALA A 78 -11.90 -14.52 3.75
C ALA A 78 -11.71 -15.10 5.16
N PHE A 79 -12.44 -14.59 6.16
CA PHE A 79 -12.18 -14.90 7.58
C PHE A 79 -13.38 -15.47 8.34
N LYS A 80 -14.60 -15.03 8.01
CA LYS A 80 -15.84 -15.44 8.68
C LYS A 80 -16.90 -15.77 7.62
N GLU A 81 -17.60 -16.89 7.78
CA GLU A 81 -18.74 -17.21 6.92
C GLU A 81 -19.83 -16.14 7.07
N GLY A 82 -20.32 -15.59 5.96
CA GLY A 82 -21.23 -14.45 5.96
C GLY A 82 -20.60 -13.13 6.41
N GLY A 83 -19.28 -13.08 6.60
CA GLY A 83 -18.53 -11.86 6.92
C GLY A 83 -18.45 -10.88 5.75
N THR A 84 -17.72 -9.80 5.96
CA THR A 84 -17.60 -8.70 4.99
C THR A 84 -16.15 -8.44 4.56
N VAL A 85 -15.17 -8.97 5.27
CA VAL A 85 -13.76 -8.81 4.92
C VAL A 85 -13.36 -9.85 3.88
N THR A 86 -12.79 -9.40 2.76
CA THR A 86 -12.35 -10.24 1.64
C THR A 86 -10.89 -9.99 1.30
N ALA A 87 -10.33 -10.85 0.45
CA ALA A 87 -8.99 -10.65 -0.09
C ALA A 87 -8.85 -9.36 -0.94
N GLY A 88 -9.96 -8.78 -1.41
CA GLY A 88 -9.95 -7.57 -2.23
C GLY A 88 -10.11 -6.28 -1.44
N ASN A 89 -10.62 -6.35 -0.20
CA ASN A 89 -10.82 -5.18 0.66
C ASN A 89 -9.98 -5.20 1.95
N ALA A 90 -9.05 -6.15 2.05
CA ALA A 90 -8.00 -6.22 3.06
C ALA A 90 -6.63 -6.10 2.39
N SER A 91 -5.62 -5.65 3.15
CA SER A 91 -4.24 -5.67 2.69
C SER A 91 -3.73 -7.10 2.52
N GLY A 92 -2.81 -7.29 1.57
CA GLY A 92 -2.10 -8.54 1.39
C GLY A 92 -1.03 -8.80 2.46
N ARG A 93 -0.21 -9.82 2.19
CA ARG A 93 1.07 -10.02 2.86
C ARG A 93 2.15 -9.54 1.90
N ASN A 94 3.01 -8.66 2.37
CA ASN A 94 3.94 -7.91 1.53
C ASN A 94 5.33 -7.93 2.15
N ASP A 95 6.35 -7.85 1.30
CA ASP A 95 7.75 -7.72 1.69
C ASP A 95 8.22 -6.30 1.35
N GLY A 96 8.86 -5.63 2.30
CA GLY A 96 9.32 -4.25 2.12
C GLY A 96 10.03 -3.71 3.35
N SER A 97 10.70 -2.58 3.18
CA SER A 97 11.37 -1.84 4.24
C SER A 97 11.29 -0.34 3.98
N ALA A 98 11.28 0.45 5.04
CA ALA A 98 11.26 1.91 4.98
C ALA A 98 12.19 2.47 6.06
N PHE A 99 12.84 3.60 5.75
CA PHE A 99 13.78 4.25 6.64
C PHE A 99 13.51 5.75 6.65
N VAL A 100 13.76 6.39 7.79
CA VAL A 100 13.78 7.84 7.92
C VAL A 100 15.04 8.24 8.66
N LEU A 101 15.63 9.37 8.28
CA LEU A 101 16.73 9.99 9.01
C LEU A 101 16.15 11.05 9.95
N MET A 102 16.38 10.90 11.25
CA MET A 102 15.94 11.85 12.27
C MET A 102 17.14 12.55 12.90
N MET A 103 16.98 13.84 13.19
CA MET A 103 17.93 14.66 13.94
C MET A 103 17.19 15.81 14.63
N THR A 104 17.82 16.48 15.60
CA THR A 104 17.24 17.68 16.21
C THR A 104 17.26 18.84 15.21
N ARG A 105 16.37 19.82 15.41
CA ARG A 105 16.32 21.01 14.54
C ARG A 105 17.65 21.76 14.56
N GLU A 106 18.22 21.93 15.74
CA GLU A 106 19.49 22.65 15.92
C GLU A 106 20.62 21.97 15.14
N LYS A 107 20.65 20.63 15.13
CA LYS A 107 21.66 19.89 14.36
C LYS A 107 21.43 19.94 12.87
N ALA A 108 20.16 19.93 12.42
CA ALA A 108 19.81 20.10 11.01
C ALA A 108 20.26 21.47 10.49
N GLU A 109 19.98 22.54 11.25
CA GLU A 109 20.40 23.91 10.92
C GLU A 109 21.93 24.05 10.90
N GLU A 110 22.64 23.50 11.89
CA GLU A 110 24.11 23.48 11.94
C GLU A 110 24.72 22.79 10.71
N LEU A 111 24.13 21.67 10.28
CA LEU A 111 24.60 20.88 9.13
C LEU A 111 24.07 21.38 7.78
N GLY A 112 23.22 22.42 7.77
CA GLY A 112 22.63 22.98 6.55
C GLY A 112 21.56 22.11 5.89
N PHE A 113 20.93 21.17 6.61
CA PHE A 113 19.80 20.40 6.12
C PHE A 113 18.49 21.18 6.26
N ASP A 114 17.70 21.33 5.18
CA ASP A 114 16.32 21.82 5.27
C ASP A 114 15.39 20.65 5.65
N PRO A 115 14.75 20.67 6.84
CA PRO A 115 13.83 19.62 7.27
C PRO A 115 12.59 19.46 6.37
N ARG A 116 12.36 20.41 5.45
CA ARG A 116 11.20 20.47 4.56
C ARG A 116 11.51 20.04 3.13
N GLN A 117 12.63 19.37 2.87
CA GLN A 117 12.90 18.75 1.57
C GLN A 117 11.92 17.59 1.34
N ASN A 118 10.69 17.95 1.01
CA ASN A 118 9.84 17.19 0.11
C ASN A 118 10.52 17.22 -1.26
N GLY A 119 10.65 16.06 -1.90
CA GLY A 119 10.92 15.99 -3.33
C GLY A 119 9.90 16.77 -4.15
#